data_AF-A0A931YGB6-F1
#
_entry.id   AF-A0A931YGB6-F1
#
_cell.length_a   1.000
_cell.length_b   1.000
_cell.length_c   1.000
_cell.angle_alpha   90.00
_cell.angle_beta   90.00
_cell.angle_gamma   90.00
#
_symmetry.space_group_name_H-M   'P 1'
#
loop_
_entity.id
_entity.type
_entity.pdbx_description
1 polymer ?
#
loop_
_entity_poly.entity_id
_entity_poly.type
_entity_poly.pdbx_seq_one_letter_code
_entity_poly.pdbx_strand_id
1 'polypeptide(L)'
;MSVTQTADGIKEVRPPLTDADVESLKAGDRVRITGVLYTARDAAHGRLLPLLEKGERLPIDVRGQIIYYTGPSPARPGDVAGSIGPTTASRMDKYTPALLRLGLKGTIGKGYRGPAVKDALRQHRGVYFGAIGGAGAVL
;
A
#
# COMPACT_ATOMS: atom_id res chain seq x y z
N MET A 1 -14.51 -10.99 7.47
CA MET A 1 -14.31 -9.72 6.75
C MET A 1 -13.11 -9.03 7.35
N SER A 2 -12.19 -8.59 6.50
CA SER A 2 -10.94 -7.92 6.90
C SER A 2 -11.12 -6.41 7.10
N VAL A 3 -12.30 -5.89 6.79
CA VAL A 3 -12.70 -4.51 7.07
C VAL A 3 -13.88 -4.50 8.04
N THR A 4 -13.78 -3.70 9.10
CA THR A 4 -14.88 -3.46 10.06
C THR A 4 -15.00 -1.98 10.35
N GLN A 5 -16.18 -1.53 10.79
CA GLN A 5 -16.41 -0.15 11.19
C GLN A 5 -16.45 -0.03 12.72
N THR A 6 -15.74 0.95 13.27
CA THR A 6 -15.72 1.23 14.70
C THR A 6 -16.71 2.34 15.06
N ALA A 7 -17.05 2.45 16.36
CA ALA A 7 -18.02 3.43 16.86
C ALA A 7 -17.59 4.89 16.65
N ASP A 8 -16.28 5.16 16.55
CA ASP A 8 -15.71 6.49 16.25
C ASP A 8 -15.68 6.82 14.74
N GLY A 9 -16.29 5.97 13.90
CA GLY A 9 -16.40 6.20 12.45
C GLY A 9 -15.13 5.89 11.66
N ILE A 10 -14.11 5.29 12.28
CA ILE A 10 -12.92 4.78 11.60
C ILE A 10 -13.20 3.37 11.07
N LYS A 11 -12.57 2.98 9.96
CA LYS A 11 -12.58 1.60 9.49
C LYS A 11 -11.30 0.88 9.87
N GLU A 12 -11.41 -0.25 10.55
CA GLU A 12 -10.28 -1.15 10.78
C GLU A 12 -10.04 -1.98 9.52
N VAL A 13 -8.79 -2.08 9.09
CA VAL A 13 -8.37 -2.81 7.89
C VAL A 13 -7.25 -3.77 8.26
N ARG A 14 -7.43 -5.06 7.96
CA ARG A 14 -6.44 -6.10 8.27
C ARG A 14 -6.09 -6.93 7.03
N PRO A 15 -4.93 -6.71 6.39
CA PRO A 15 -4.48 -7.56 5.30
C PRO A 15 -4.26 -9.02 5.74
N PRO A 16 -4.44 -10.00 4.83
CA PRO A 16 -4.80 -9.84 3.42
C PRO A 16 -6.27 -9.45 3.19
N LEU A 17 -6.51 -8.65 2.16
CA LEU A 17 -7.82 -8.15 1.76
C LEU A 17 -8.41 -8.94 0.59
N THR A 18 -9.73 -9.08 0.59
CA THR A 18 -10.52 -9.58 -0.55
C THR A 18 -11.05 -8.42 -1.40
N ASP A 19 -11.62 -8.74 -2.58
CA ASP A 19 -12.31 -7.76 -3.43
C ASP A 19 -13.48 -7.10 -2.66
N ALA A 20 -14.25 -7.90 -1.92
CA ALA A 20 -15.37 -7.40 -1.12
C ALA A 20 -14.93 -6.46 0.01
N ASP A 21 -13.77 -6.72 0.63
CA ASP A 21 -13.19 -5.81 1.62
C ASP A 21 -12.87 -4.45 0.99
N VAL A 22 -12.27 -4.44 -0.21
CA VAL A 22 -11.95 -3.19 -0.93
C VAL A 22 -13.21 -2.45 -1.38
N GLU A 23 -14.22 -3.16 -1.88
CA GLU A 23 -15.49 -2.57 -2.32
C GLU A 23 -16.31 -1.98 -1.15
N SER A 24 -16.06 -2.45 0.08
CA SER A 24 -16.66 -1.86 1.29
C SER A 24 -16.06 -0.49 1.66
N LEU A 25 -14.92 -0.10 1.08
CA LEU A 25 -14.24 1.17 1.32
C LEU A 25 -14.68 2.24 0.34
N LYS A 26 -14.75 3.48 0.81
CA LYS A 26 -15.08 4.67 0.01
C LYS A 26 -13.98 5.71 0.12
N ALA A 27 -13.81 6.50 -0.94
CA ALA A 27 -12.91 7.64 -0.88
C ALA A 27 -13.36 8.61 0.23
N GLY A 28 -12.42 9.04 1.07
CA GLY A 28 -12.70 9.88 2.24
C GLY A 28 -12.88 9.09 3.55
N ASP A 29 -13.01 7.76 3.50
CA ASP A 29 -13.01 6.94 4.71
C ASP A 29 -11.69 7.10 5.47
N ARG A 30 -11.80 7.29 6.78
CA ARG A 30 -10.65 7.22 7.70
C ARG A 30 -10.41 5.77 8.05
N VAL A 31 -9.17 5.31 7.91
CA VAL A 31 -8.83 3.92 8.18
C VAL A 31 -7.72 3.78 9.21
N ARG A 32 -7.77 2.71 10.00
CA ARG A 32 -6.67 2.20 10.82
C ARG A 32 -6.30 0.84 10.27
N ILE A 33 -5.01 0.66 9.94
CA ILE A 33 -4.53 -0.57 9.32
C ILE A 33 -3.73 -1.35 10.36
N THR A 34 -4.14 -2.59 10.64
CA THR A 34 -3.49 -3.47 11.61
C THR A 34 -3.15 -4.80 10.97
N GLY A 35 -1.87 -5.19 10.97
CA GLY A 35 -1.42 -6.46 10.41
C GLY A 35 -0.05 -6.35 9.74
N VAL A 36 0.24 -7.31 8.87
CA VAL A 36 1.51 -7.33 8.11
C VAL A 36 1.38 -6.47 6.86
N LEU A 37 2.29 -5.53 6.71
CA LEU A 37 2.44 -4.69 5.53
C LEU A 37 3.83 -4.92 4.92
N TYR A 38 3.91 -4.90 3.59
CA TYR A 38 5.21 -4.86 2.92
C TYR A 38 5.65 -3.43 2.71
N THR A 39 6.93 -3.15 2.89
CA THR A 39 7.50 -1.85 2.51
C THR A 39 8.27 -1.98 1.21
N ALA A 40 7.99 -1.09 0.26
CA ALA A 40 8.72 -1.06 -1.00
C ALA A 40 8.65 0.33 -1.62
N ARG A 41 9.76 0.79 -2.19
CA ARG A 41 9.84 2.04 -2.96
C ARG A 41 10.61 1.83 -4.26
N ASP A 42 11.20 2.89 -4.79
CA ASP A 42 11.82 2.97 -6.12
C ASP A 42 12.70 1.76 -6.49
N ALA A 43 13.72 1.44 -5.68
CA ALA A 43 14.66 0.36 -6.00
C ALA A 43 14.03 -1.04 -5.92
N ALA A 44 13.14 -1.26 -4.95
CA ALA A 44 12.43 -2.54 -4.84
C ALA A 44 11.52 -2.76 -6.05
N HIS A 45 10.72 -1.74 -6.43
CA HIS A 45 9.86 -1.84 -7.60
C HIS A 45 10.65 -2.00 -8.90
N GLY A 46 11.80 -1.32 -9.02
CA GLY A 46 12.70 -1.47 -10.16
C GLY A 46 13.28 -2.88 -10.30
N ARG A 47 13.40 -3.64 -9.22
CA ARG A 47 13.79 -5.07 -9.25
C ARG A 47 12.61 -6.00 -9.52
N LEU A 48 11.40 -5.65 -9.06
CA LEU A 48 10.20 -6.46 -9.25
C LEU A 48 9.69 -6.41 -10.70
N LEU A 49 9.70 -5.23 -11.34
CA LEU A 49 9.12 -5.06 -12.68
C LEU A 49 9.77 -5.98 -13.75
N PRO A 50 11.11 -6.07 -13.86
CA PRO A 50 11.72 -6.97 -14.85
C PRO A 50 11.35 -8.44 -14.64
N LEU A 51 11.15 -8.88 -13.38
CA LEU A 51 10.69 -10.24 -13.10
C LEU A 51 9.27 -10.44 -13.65
N LEU A 52 8.38 -9.45 -13.50
CA LEU A 52 7.02 -9.51 -14.03
C LEU A 52 6.97 -9.52 -15.55
N GLU A 53 7.80 -8.70 -16.20
CA GLU A 53 7.89 -8.64 -17.66
C GLU A 53 8.39 -9.97 -18.25
N LYS A 54 9.23 -10.71 -17.51
CA LYS A 54 9.71 -12.04 -17.88
C LYS A 54 8.78 -13.18 -17.47
N GLY A 55 7.68 -12.90 -16.78
CA GLY A 55 6.78 -13.92 -16.22
C GLY A 55 7.40 -14.75 -15.09
N GLU A 56 8.47 -14.24 -14.45
CA GLU A 56 9.13 -14.89 -13.32
C GLU A 56 8.33 -14.70 -12.02
N ARG A 57 8.52 -15.60 -11.07
CA ARG A 57 7.89 -15.49 -9.74
C ARG A 57 8.50 -14.32 -8.97
N LEU A 58 7.63 -13.52 -8.34
CA LEU A 58 8.09 -12.51 -7.40
C LEU A 58 8.64 -13.16 -6.12
N PRO A 59 9.62 -12.53 -5.46
CA PRO A 59 10.13 -13.00 -4.17
C PRO A 59 9.14 -12.81 -3.01
N ILE A 60 7.98 -12.19 -3.29
CA ILE A 60 6.89 -11.96 -2.33
C ILE A 60 5.55 -12.29 -3.00
N ASP A 61 4.61 -12.84 -2.25
CA ASP A 61 3.21 -12.92 -2.69
C ASP A 61 2.50 -11.61 -2.34
N VAL A 62 2.07 -10.89 -3.37
CA VAL A 62 1.37 -9.60 -3.21
C VAL A 62 -0.14 -9.76 -3.12
N ARG A 63 -0.68 -10.97 -3.30
CA ARG A 63 -2.12 -11.20 -3.35
C ARG A 63 -2.79 -10.85 -2.02
N GLY A 64 -3.77 -9.96 -2.05
CA GLY A 64 -4.47 -9.47 -0.86
C GLY A 64 -3.69 -8.43 -0.06
N GLN A 65 -2.41 -8.22 -0.37
CA GLN A 65 -1.53 -7.46 0.50
C GLN A 65 -1.60 -5.95 0.24
N ILE A 66 -1.00 -5.20 1.17
CA ILE A 66 -0.84 -3.76 1.08
C ILE A 66 0.66 -3.45 1.07
N ILE A 67 1.09 -2.60 0.12
CA ILE A 67 2.46 -2.09 0.07
C ILE A 67 2.49 -0.65 0.59
N TYR A 68 3.29 -0.42 1.64
CA TYR A 68 3.61 0.91 2.14
C TYR A 68 4.86 1.48 1.46
N TYR A 69 4.68 2.59 0.76
CA TYR A 69 5.77 3.33 0.15
C TYR A 69 6.51 4.15 1.21
N THR A 70 7.52 3.53 1.81
CA THR A 70 8.36 4.14 2.83
C THR A 70 9.81 3.65 2.71
N GLY A 71 10.71 4.35 3.38
CA GLY A 71 12.08 3.93 3.64
C GLY A 71 12.39 4.32 5.09
N PRO A 72 12.29 3.39 6.06
CA PRO A 72 12.46 3.72 7.47
C PRO A 72 13.87 4.24 7.72
N SER A 73 14.00 5.23 8.62
CA SER A 73 15.32 5.63 9.12
C SER A 73 15.89 4.55 10.04
N PRO A 74 17.20 4.56 10.32
CA PRO A 74 17.77 3.70 11.35
C PRO A 74 17.02 3.86 12.67
N ALA A 75 16.78 2.74 13.35
CA ALA A 75 16.21 2.74 14.70
C ALA A 75 17.24 3.27 15.70
N ARG A 76 16.78 4.01 16.71
CA ARG A 76 17.62 4.38 17.85
C ARG A 76 17.73 3.18 18.81
N PRO A 77 18.74 3.12 19.67
CA PRO A 77 18.84 2.07 20.68
C PRO A 77 17.55 1.99 21.53
N GLY A 78 16.93 0.81 21.58
CA GLY A 78 15.67 0.57 22.32
C GLY A 78 14.39 0.78 21.50
N ASP A 79 14.45 1.39 20.33
CA ASP A 79 13.29 1.57 19.45
C ASP A 79 13.16 0.39 18.46
N VAL A 80 11.92 -0.03 18.19
CA VAL A 80 11.63 -1.12 17.22
C VAL A 80 11.91 -0.69 15.78
N ALA A 81 11.74 0.60 15.48
CA ALA A 81 11.99 1.19 14.17
C ALA A 81 12.39 2.66 14.32
N GLY A 82 13.08 3.20 13.31
CA GLY A 82 13.20 4.65 13.15
C GLY A 82 11.96 5.24 12.48
N SER A 83 12.00 6.53 12.16
CA SER A 83 10.91 7.25 11.50
C SER A 83 10.46 6.56 10.21
N ILE A 84 9.16 6.24 10.09
CA ILE A 84 8.58 5.49 8.96
C ILE A 84 7.54 6.31 8.19
N GLY A 85 7.90 7.54 7.81
CA GLY A 85 7.01 8.42 7.05
C GLY A 85 6.74 7.96 5.59
N PRO A 86 5.62 8.40 4.98
CA PRO A 86 5.29 8.04 3.61
C PRO A 86 6.16 8.78 2.58
N THR A 87 6.41 8.15 1.45
CA THR A 87 7.03 8.78 0.29
C THR A 87 6.02 9.07 -0.82
N THR A 88 6.40 9.94 -1.77
CA THR A 88 5.56 10.34 -2.89
C THR A 88 5.15 9.13 -3.74
N ALA A 89 3.85 8.85 -3.81
CA ALA A 89 3.30 7.66 -4.44
C ALA A 89 3.43 7.66 -5.97
N SER A 90 3.39 8.84 -6.61
CA SER A 90 3.46 8.97 -8.07
C SER A 90 4.73 8.37 -8.69
N ARG A 91 5.84 8.29 -7.94
CA ARG A 91 7.08 7.64 -8.40
C ARG A 91 6.90 6.14 -8.67
N MET A 92 5.88 5.52 -8.08
CA MET A 92 5.55 4.10 -8.26
C MET A 92 4.45 3.85 -9.29
N ASP A 93 3.94 4.90 -9.96
CA ASP A 93 2.79 4.77 -10.86
C ASP A 93 3.05 3.88 -12.07
N LYS A 94 4.27 3.89 -12.62
CA LYS A 94 4.65 2.99 -13.72
C LYS A 94 4.65 1.50 -13.34
N TYR A 95 4.80 1.18 -12.06
CA TYR A 95 4.89 -0.20 -11.57
C TYR A 95 3.56 -0.71 -11.02
N THR A 96 2.77 0.18 -10.43
CA THR A 96 1.56 -0.18 -9.65
C THR A 96 0.54 -1.00 -10.47
N PRO A 97 0.22 -0.68 -11.74
CA PRO A 97 -0.76 -1.45 -12.51
C PRO A 97 -0.39 -2.92 -12.67
N ALA A 98 0.91 -3.24 -12.83
CA ALA A 98 1.37 -4.62 -12.95
C ALA A 98 1.18 -5.39 -11.63
N LEU A 99 1.46 -4.76 -10.49
CA LEU A 99 1.25 -5.38 -9.17
C LEU A 99 -0.24 -5.56 -8.85
N LEU A 100 -1.09 -4.60 -9.22
CA LEU A 100 -2.54 -4.71 -9.06
C LEU A 100 -3.12 -5.89 -9.88
N ARG A 101 -2.62 -6.13 -11.10
CA ARG A 101 -2.99 -7.31 -11.90
C ARG A 101 -2.71 -8.64 -11.20
N LEU A 102 -1.68 -8.69 -10.35
CA LEU A 102 -1.30 -9.90 -9.60
C LEU A 102 -2.08 -10.09 -8.31
N GLY A 103 -2.98 -9.15 -7.98
CA GLY A 103 -3.83 -9.21 -6.80
C GLY A 103 -3.36 -8.37 -5.63
N LEU A 104 -2.40 -7.44 -5.82
CA LEU A 104 -2.14 -6.40 -4.82
C LEU A 104 -3.43 -5.62 -4.54
N LYS A 105 -3.76 -5.40 -3.26
CA LYS A 105 -5.02 -4.75 -2.87
C LYS A 105 -4.87 -3.35 -2.36
N GLY A 106 -3.75 -3.02 -1.71
CA GLY A 106 -3.55 -1.69 -1.17
C GLY A 106 -2.18 -1.12 -1.50
N THR A 107 -2.14 0.21 -1.61
CA THR A 107 -0.89 0.95 -1.56
C THR A 107 -1.04 2.11 -0.58
N ILE A 108 -0.01 2.39 0.21
CA ILE A 108 0.02 3.52 1.15
C ILE A 108 1.14 4.48 0.71
N GLY A 109 0.86 5.77 0.63
CA GLY A 109 1.86 6.79 0.27
C GLY A 109 1.31 8.21 0.43
N LYS A 110 2.04 9.20 -0.10
CA LYS A 110 1.57 10.61 -0.14
C LYS A 110 1.47 11.16 -1.55
N GLY A 111 0.61 12.16 -1.74
CA GLY A 111 0.40 12.84 -3.01
C GLY A 111 -0.60 12.13 -3.93
N TYR A 112 -0.87 12.76 -5.08
CA TYR A 112 -1.82 12.26 -6.07
C TYR A 112 -1.27 11.10 -6.90
N ARG A 113 -2.18 10.32 -7.48
CA ARG A 113 -1.90 9.21 -8.42
C ARG A 113 -2.33 9.61 -9.84
N GLY A 114 -1.59 9.16 -10.83
CA GLY A 114 -1.91 9.35 -12.25
C GLY A 114 -3.13 8.55 -12.74
N PRO A 115 -3.65 8.85 -13.94
CA PRO A 115 -4.86 8.22 -14.48
C PRO A 115 -4.72 6.70 -14.63
N ALA A 116 -3.61 6.21 -15.18
CA ALA A 116 -3.37 4.78 -15.37
C ALA A 116 -3.50 3.96 -14.08
N VAL A 117 -3.08 4.52 -12.95
CA VAL A 117 -3.24 3.88 -11.64
C VAL A 117 -4.69 3.92 -11.19
N LYS A 118 -5.38 5.06 -11.33
CA LYS A 118 -6.80 5.16 -10.96
C LYS A 118 -7.62 4.12 -11.71
N ASP A 119 -7.33 3.93 -13.00
CA ASP A 119 -8.02 2.94 -13.83
C ASP A 119 -7.69 1.51 -13.40
N ALA A 120 -6.41 1.23 -13.13
CA ALA A 120 -5.99 -0.08 -12.61
C ALA A 120 -6.61 -0.40 -11.23
N LEU A 121 -6.74 0.58 -10.33
CA LEU A 121 -7.39 0.40 -9.03
C LEU A 121 -8.86 0.00 -9.20
N ARG A 122 -9.58 0.64 -10.13
CA ARG A 122 -10.97 0.26 -10.46
C ARG A 122 -11.05 -1.12 -11.08
N GLN A 123 -10.18 -1.43 -12.04
CA GLN A 123 -10.18 -2.69 -12.76
C GLN A 123 -9.87 -3.90 -11.86
N HIS A 124 -8.97 -3.72 -10.89
CA HIS A 124 -8.45 -4.82 -10.06
C HIS A 124 -8.94 -4.79 -8.61
N ARG A 125 -9.95 -3.96 -8.31
CA ARG A 125 -10.53 -3.79 -6.97
C ARG A 125 -9.42 -3.54 -5.95
N GLY A 126 -8.63 -2.50 -6.21
CA GLY A 126 -7.55 -2.04 -5.35
C GLY A 126 -7.87 -0.67 -4.73
N VAL A 127 -7.20 -0.34 -3.64
CA VAL A 127 -7.35 0.92 -2.91
C VAL A 127 -6.01 1.62 -2.70
N TYR A 128 -6.04 2.95 -2.76
CA TYR A 128 -4.91 3.80 -2.39
C TYR A 128 -5.24 4.52 -1.07
N PHE A 129 -4.40 4.30 -0.07
CA PHE A 129 -4.48 4.95 1.23
C PHE A 129 -3.53 6.15 1.25
N GLY A 130 -4.09 7.35 1.30
CA GLY A 130 -3.32 8.57 1.50
C GLY A 130 -2.86 8.69 2.96
N ALA A 131 -1.55 8.56 3.20
CA ALA A 131 -0.96 8.81 4.50
C ALA A 131 -0.61 10.29 4.67
N ILE A 132 -0.71 10.79 5.90
CA ILE A 132 -0.36 12.17 6.25
C ILE A 132 1.15 12.35 6.12
N GLY A 133 1.59 13.20 5.19
CA GLY A 133 3.00 13.52 5.01
C GLY A 133 3.52 14.42 6.15
N GLY A 134 4.72 14.13 6.66
CA GLY A 134 5.41 14.96 7.66
C GLY A 134 5.30 14.47 9.11
N ALA A 135 4.45 13.48 9.40
CA ALA A 135 4.28 12.89 10.74
C ALA A 135 5.17 11.66 11.00
N GLY A 136 6.28 11.50 10.26
CA GLY A 136 7.03 10.24 10.22
C GLY A 136 7.70 9.79 11.53
N ALA A 137 7.84 10.68 12.52
CA ALA A 137 8.41 10.35 13.84
C ALA A 137 7.35 9.84 14.84
N VAL A 138 6.06 9.99 14.52
CA VAL A 138 4.92 9.55 15.34
C VAL A 138 4.30 8.24 14.80
N LEU A 139 4.69 7.85 13.58
CA LEU A 139 4.30 6.62 12.89
C LEU A 139 5.37 5.55 13.10
#